data_AF-A0A3E1DIU6-F1
#
_entry.id   AF-A0A3E1DIU6-F1
#
_cell.length_a   1.000
_cell.length_b   1.000
_cell.length_c   1.000
_cell.angle_alpha   90.00
_cell.angle_beta   90.00
_cell.angle_gamma   90.00
#
_symmetry.space_group_name_H-M   'P 1'
#
loop_
_entity.id
_entity.type
_entity.pdbx_description
1 polymer ?
#
loop_
_entity_poly.entity_id
_entity_poly.type
_entity_poly.pdbx_seq_one_letter_code
_entity_poly.pdbx_strand_id
1 'polypeptide(L)' 'MMTAVARHITNAPLSRTYYDKKRAEGKKHNQAIRSLGRHLVRVIWALVKKGRKYEIR' A
#
# COMPACT_ATOMS: atom_id res chain seq x y z
N MET A 1 -8.45 10.64 -1.89
CA MET A 1 -7.72 9.35 -1.87
C MET A 1 -6.32 9.43 -1.24
N MET A 2 -5.55 10.50 -1.46
CA MET A 2 -4.15 10.61 -0.99
C MET A 2 -3.99 10.60 0.54
N THR A 3 -4.87 11.29 1.27
CA THR A 3 -4.76 11.46 2.73
C THR A 3 -4.98 10.17 3.50
N ALA A 4 -5.92 9.33 3.05
CA ALA A 4 -6.20 8.04 3.68
C ALA A 4 -5.01 7.08 3.53
N VAL A 5 -4.44 6.99 2.32
CA VAL A 5 -3.25 6.16 2.06
C VAL A 5 -2.03 6.72 2.81
N ALA A 6 -1.90 8.04 2.91
CA ALA A 6 -0.84 8.67 3.71
C ALA A 6 -0.94 8.32 5.20
N ARG A 7 -2.13 8.37 5.80
CA ARG A 7 -2.35 7.91 7.19
C ARG A 7 -2.16 6.39 7.34
N HIS A 8 -2.48 5.62 6.32
CA HIS A 8 -2.27 4.17 6.36
C HIS A 8 -0.78 3.80 6.48
N ILE A 9 0.12 4.62 5.91
CA ILE A 9 1.57 4.44 6.01
C ILE A 9 2.04 4.51 7.47
N THR A 10 1.44 5.35 8.32
CA THR A 10 1.85 5.48 9.73
C THR A 10 1.37 4.32 10.60
N ASN A 11 0.25 3.69 10.23
CA ASN A 11 -0.40 2.67 11.06
C ASN A 11 -0.07 1.23 10.62
N ALA A 12 0.43 1.02 9.40
CA ALA A 12 0.71 -0.30 8.85
C ALA A 12 2.17 -0.43 8.41
N PRO A 13 3.03 -1.17 9.16
CA PRO A 13 4.45 -1.32 8.86
C PRO A 13 4.72 -1.84 7.44
N LEU A 14 3.93 -2.81 6.95
CA LEU A 14 4.07 -3.32 5.58
C LEU A 14 3.78 -2.27 4.50
N SER A 15 2.84 -1.36 4.76
CA SER A 15 2.57 -0.25 3.85
C SER A 15 3.71 0.78 3.87
N ARG A 16 4.33 0.99 5.04
CA ARG A 16 5.53 1.82 5.17
C ARG A 16 6.69 1.26 4.39
N THR A 17 7.00 -0.03 4.54
CA THR A 17 8.06 -0.71 3.78
C THR A 17 7.84 -0.62 2.28
N TYR A 18 6.61 -0.83 1.81
CA TYR A 18 6.29 -0.66 0.39
C TYR A 18 6.48 0.78 -0.08
N TYR A 19 6.01 1.76 0.70
CA TYR A 19 6.18 3.18 0.41
C TYR A 19 7.66 3.57 0.34
N ASP A 20 8.48 3.17 1.32
CA ASP A 20 9.90 3.48 1.39
C ASP A 20 10.66 2.84 0.22
N LYS A 21 10.32 1.60 -0.15
CA LYS A 21 10.82 0.97 -1.38
C LYS A 21 10.51 1.83 -2.60
N LYS A 22 9.29 2.38 -2.72
CA LYS A 22 8.93 3.28 -3.83
C LYS A 22 9.68 4.61 -3.78
N ARG A 23 10.02 5.12 -2.59
CA ARG A 23 10.87 6.31 -2.44
C ARG A 23 12.32 6.02 -2.84
N ALA A 24 12.85 4.85 -2.49
CA ALA A 24 14.18 4.39 -2.89
C ALA A 24 14.30 4.17 -4.42
N GLU A 25 13.21 3.76 -5.07
CA GLU A 25 13.08 3.72 -6.55
C GLU A 25 13.08 5.14 -7.20
N GLY A 26 13.30 6.22 -6.44
CA GLY A 26 13.34 7.60 -6.95
C GLY A 26 11.98 8.28 -7.13
N LYS A 27 10.87 7.63 -6.79
CA LYS A 27 9.52 8.19 -7.00
C LYS A 27 9.25 9.32 -6.00
N LYS A 28 8.70 10.44 -6.47
CA LYS A 28 8.25 11.54 -5.60
C LYS A 28 7.18 11.05 -4.61
N HIS A 29 7.03 11.74 -3.48
CA HIS A 29 6.06 11.40 -2.42
C HIS A 29 4.67 11.03 -2.97
N ASN A 30 4.09 11.89 -3.82
CA ASN A 30 2.77 11.66 -4.41
C ASN A 30 2.71 10.42 -5.33
N GLN A 31 3.80 10.14 -6.05
CA GLN A 31 3.89 8.95 -6.91
C GLN A 31 3.99 7.67 -6.07
N ALA A 32 4.74 7.72 -4.98
CA ALA A 32 4.85 6.61 -4.03
C ALA A 32 3.50 6.30 -3.35
N ILE A 33 2.78 7.33 -2.89
CA ILE A 33 1.42 7.16 -2.32
C ILE A 33 0.46 6.56 -3.36
N ARG A 34 0.45 7.06 -4.60
CA ARG A 34 -0.40 6.48 -5.66
C ARG A 34 -0.04 5.02 -5.95
N SER A 35 1.26 4.69 -5.96
CA SER A 35 1.70 3.30 -6.13
C SER A 35 1.22 2.41 -4.99
N LEU A 36 1.29 2.90 -3.74
CA LEU A 36 0.78 2.19 -2.57
C LEU A 36 -0.74 1.99 -2.66
N GLY A 37 -1.50 3.03 -3.01
CA GLY A 37 -2.95 2.92 -3.18
C GLY A 37 -3.34 1.85 -4.20
N ARG A 38 -2.66 1.80 -5.36
CA ARG A 38 -2.90 0.74 -6.37
C ARG A 38 -2.52 -0.64 -5.85
N HIS A 39 -1.47 -0.76 -5.06
CA HIS A 39 -1.07 -2.01 -4.44
C HIS A 39 -2.14 -2.52 -3.46
N LEU A 40 -2.66 -1.66 -2.60
CA LEU A 40 -3.72 -2.00 -1.64
C LEU A 40 -4.99 -2.49 -2.36
N VAL A 41 -5.42 -1.80 -3.42
CA VAL A 41 -6.58 -2.22 -4.23
C VAL A 41 -6.37 -3.62 -4.81
N ARG A 42 -5.18 -3.92 -5.34
CA ARG A 42 -4.87 -5.27 -5.85
C ARG A 42 -4.89 -6.35 -4.76
N VAL A 43 -4.38 -6.03 -3.57
CA VAL A 43 -4.41 -6.96 -2.42
C VAL A 43 -5.85 -7.25 -2.02
N ILE A 44 -6.67 -6.21 -1.79
CA ILE A 44 -8.08 -6.36 -1.43
C ILE A 44 -8.83 -7.16 -2.50
N TRP A 45 -8.62 -6.83 -3.78
CA TRP A 45 -9.20 -7.58 -4.89
C TRP A 45 -8.81 -9.07 -4.87
N ALA A 46 -7.54 -9.38 -4.63
CA ALA A 46 -7.08 -10.76 -4.56
C ALA A 46 -7.65 -11.52 -3.36
N LEU A 47 -7.85 -10.85 -2.22
CA LEU A 47 -8.46 -11.43 -1.03
C LEU A 47 -9.93 -11.77 -1.26
N VAL A 48 -10.69 -10.82 -1.81
CA VAL A 48 -12.11 -11.01 -2.16
C VAL A 48 -12.27 -12.12 -3.18
N LYS A 49 -11.47 -12.12 -4.25
CA LYS A 49 -11.51 -13.15 -5.30
C LYS A 49 -11.24 -14.56 -4.76
N LYS A 50 -10.37 -14.68 -3.75
CA LYS A 50 -10.01 -15.97 -3.13
C LYS A 50 -10.88 -16.33 -1.93
N GLY A 51 -11.84 -15.48 -1.54
CA GLY A 51 -12.69 -15.70 -0.37
C GLY A 51 -11.90 -15.83 0.94
N ARG A 52 -10.70 -15.23 1.03
CA ARG A 52 -9.80 -15.38 2.18
C ARG A 52 -9.57 -14.08 2.91
N LYS A 53 -9.26 -14.19 4.21
CA LYS A 53 -8.87 -13.06 5.05
C LYS A 53 -7.42 -12.67 4.79
N TYR A 54 -7.10 -11.42 5.12
CA TYR A 54 -5.72 -10.95 5.15
C TYR A 54 -4.97 -11.65 6.29
N GLU A 55 -3.76 -12.13 6.00
CA GLU A 55 -2.88 -12.81 6.94
C GLU A 55 -1.49 -12.20 6.81
N ILE A 56 -0.87 -11.90 7.94
CA ILE A 56 0.54 -11.52 8.00
C ILE A 56 1.33 -12.83 8.00
N ARG A 57 2.16 -13.02 6.99
CA ARG A 57 3.06 -14.17 6.84
C ARG A 57 4.50 -13.70 6.88
#